data_AF-A0A6C0AIB3-F1
#
_entry.id   AF-A0A6C0AIB3-F1
#
_cell.length_a   1.000
_cell.length_b   1.000
_cell.length_c   1.000
_cell.angle_alpha   90.00
_cell.angle_beta   90.00
_cell.angle_gamma   90.00
#
_symmetry.space_group_name_H-M   'P 1'
#
loop_
_entity.id
_entity.type
_entity.pdbx_description
1 polymer ?
#
loop_
_entity_poly.entity_id
_entity_poly.type
_entity_poly.pdbx_seq_one_letter_code
_entity_poly.pdbx_strand_id
1 'polypeptide(L)' 'MFGLTKKFQHSATLAVVFFVLSSPITYRLVDQLIGGVVSALVPQLASVFKVAQAGCPTTYGLIVHSVVFGLVSFFLIHSL' A
#
# COMPACT_ATOMS: atom_id res chain seq x y z
N MET A 1 31.59 11.91 -8.20
CA MET A 1 30.40 11.14 -8.62
C MET A 1 30.05 10.22 -7.46
N PHE A 2 29.08 10.59 -6.60
CA PHE A 2 28.72 9.80 -5.41
C PHE A 2 28.03 8.50 -5.87
N GLY A 3 28.84 7.46 -6.09
CA GLY A 3 28.34 6.10 -6.33
C GLY A 3 27.77 5.55 -5.04
N LEU A 4 26.49 5.80 -4.81
CA LEU A 4 25.74 5.28 -3.69
C LEU A 4 25.71 3.75 -3.77
N THR A 5 26.17 3.04 -2.73
CA THR A 5 26.18 1.57 -2.72
C THR A 5 24.78 1.04 -3.06
N LYS A 6 24.66 0.03 -3.96
CA LYS A 6 23.36 -0.52 -4.37
C LYS A 6 22.42 -0.84 -3.20
N LYS A 7 22.98 -1.35 -2.09
CA LYS A 7 22.24 -1.60 -0.84
C LYS A 7 21.56 -0.34 -0.30
N PHE A 8 22.27 0.78 -0.25
CA PHE A 8 21.71 2.06 0.21
C PHE A 8 20.68 2.59 -0.79
N GLN A 9 20.93 2.47 -2.09
CA GLN A 9 19.97 2.89 -3.11
C GLN A 9 18.65 2.11 -2.97
N HIS A 10 18.69 0.78 -2.84
CA HIS A 10 17.48 -0.02 -2.59
C HIS A 10 16.79 0.36 -1.27
N SER A 11 17.53 0.54 -0.17
CA SER A 11 16.95 0.96 1.11
C SER A 11 16.28 2.33 1.02
N ALA A 12 16.89 3.30 0.34
CA ALA A 12 16.32 4.63 0.15
C ALA A 12 15.05 4.56 -0.72
N THR A 13 15.06 3.78 -1.80
CA THR A 13 13.88 3.58 -2.63
C THR A 13 12.74 2.91 -1.86
N LEU A 14 13.03 1.87 -1.08
CA LEU A 14 12.05 1.22 -0.21
C LEU A 14 11.45 2.18 0.82
N ALA A 15 12.27 3.04 1.41
CA ALA A 15 11.80 4.04 2.37
C ALA A 15 10.81 5.03 1.74
N VAL A 16 11.08 5.48 0.51
CA VAL A 16 10.15 6.36 -0.24
C VAL A 16 8.85 5.63 -0.57
N VAL A 17 8.93 4.39 -1.07
CA VAL A 17 7.74 3.58 -1.38
C VAL A 17 6.90 3.35 -0.12
N PHE A 18 7.53 3.03 1.00
CA PHE A 18 6.86 2.86 2.29
C PHE A 18 6.17 4.14 2.75
N PHE A 19 6.84 5.29 2.63
CA PHE A 19 6.30 6.58 3.03
C PHE A 19 5.03 6.93 2.23
N VAL A 20 5.08 6.74 0.91
CA VAL A 20 3.94 7.03 0.04
C VAL A 20 2.78 6.07 0.34
N LEU A 21 3.05 4.77 0.42
CA LEU A 21 2.00 3.78 0.64
C LEU A 21 1.41 3.86 2.05
N SER A 22 2.21 4.14 3.07
CA SER A 22 1.74 4.24 4.46
C SER A 22 1.07 5.57 4.79
N SER A 23 0.90 6.47 3.81
CA SER A 23 0.24 7.75 4.05
C SER A 23 -1.29 7.56 4.25
N PRO A 24 -1.92 8.34 5.15
CA PRO A 24 -3.37 8.25 5.39
C PRO A 24 -4.20 8.57 4.14
N ILE A 25 -3.63 9.34 3.20
CA ILE A 25 -4.24 9.64 1.90
C ILE A 25 -4.34 8.35 1.07
N THR A 26 -3.27 7.56 0.99
CA THR A 26 -3.24 6.30 0.24
C THR A 26 -4.23 5.30 0.82
N TYR A 27 -4.31 5.18 2.16
CA TYR A 27 -5.31 4.33 2.81
C TYR A 27 -6.74 4.71 2.43
N ARG A 28 -7.06 6.00 2.35
CA ARG A 28 -8.40 6.47 1.92
C ARG A 28 -8.68 6.17 0.45
N LEU A 29 -7.69 6.35 -0.42
CA LEU A 29 -7.82 6.04 -1.85
C LEU A 29 -8.08 4.55 -2.07
N VAL A 30 -7.32 3.69 -1.38
CA VAL A 30 -7.51 2.24 -1.45
C VAL A 30 -8.86 1.82 -0.85
N ASP A 31 -9.31 2.44 0.25
CA ASP A 31 -10.66 2.21 0.80
C ASP A 31 -11.77 2.56 -0.19
N GLN A 32 -11.63 3.67 -0.93
CA GLN A 32 -12.60 4.05 -1.96
C GLN A 32 -12.57 3.10 -3.16
N LEU A 33 -11.38 2.70 -3.61
CA LEU A 33 -11.21 1.82 -4.77
C LEU A 33 -11.73 0.40 -4.47
N ILE A 34 -11.28 -0.19 -3.36
CA ILE A 34 -11.68 -1.53 -2.93
C ILE A 34 -13.14 -1.52 -2.48
N GLY A 35 -13.58 -0.49 -1.75
CA GLY A 35 -14.97 -0.35 -1.33
C GLY A 35 -15.92 -0.30 -2.52
N GLY A 36 -15.57 0.39 -3.61
CA GLY A 36 -16.34 0.41 -4.85
C GLY A 36 -16.43 -0.96 -5.54
N VAL A 37 -15.30 -1.67 -5.66
CA VAL A 37 -15.24 -3.00 -6.29
C VAL A 37 -15.98 -4.05 -5.45
N VAL A 38 -15.75 -4.09 -4.14
CA VAL A 38 -16.39 -5.04 -3.22
C VAL A 38 -17.89 -4.80 -3.16
N SER A 39 -18.34 -3.54 -3.12
CA SER A 39 -19.78 -3.22 -3.14
C SER A 39 -20.46 -3.68 -4.43
N ALA A 40 -19.74 -3.65 -5.57
CA ALA A 40 -20.27 -4.10 -6.85
C ALA A 40 -20.32 -5.63 -7.00
N LEU A 41 -19.33 -6.34 -6.46
CA LEU A 41 -19.21 -7.80 -6.64
C LEU A 41 -19.87 -8.59 -5.50
N VAL A 42 -19.71 -8.14 -4.27
CA VAL A 42 -20.15 -8.85 -3.05
C VAL A 42 -20.64 -7.83 -2.01
N PRO A 43 -21.82 -7.22 -2.20
CA PRO A 43 -22.33 -6.15 -1.35
C PRO A 43 -22.47 -6.54 0.13
N GLN A 44 -22.61 -7.84 0.41
CA GLN A 44 -22.69 -8.43 1.74
C GLN A 44 -21.37 -8.31 2.55
N LEU A 45 -20.23 -8.23 1.85
CA LEU A 45 -18.90 -8.14 2.45
C LEU A 45 -18.37 -6.71 2.52
N ALA A 46 -19.06 -5.73 1.93
CA ALA A 46 -18.65 -4.34 1.88
C ALA A 46 -18.52 -3.68 3.27
N SER A 47 -19.33 -4.13 4.24
CA SER A 47 -19.25 -3.66 5.63
C SER A 47 -18.10 -4.31 6.43
N VAL A 48 -17.63 -5.48 6.00
CA VAL A 48 -16.55 -6.24 6.67
C VAL A 48 -15.17 -5.84 6.14
N PHE A 49 -15.06 -5.59 4.84
CA PHE A 49 -13.83 -5.15 4.17
C PHE A 49 -13.63 -3.63 4.22
N LYS A 50 -13.71 -3.05 5.42
CA LYS A 50 -13.35 -1.65 5.63
C LYS A 50 -11.83 -1.52 5.70
N VAL A 51 -11.21 -0.81 4.75
CA VAL A 51 -9.75 -0.63 4.65
C VAL A 51 -9.31 0.56 5.50
N ALA A 52 -10.12 1.62 5.58
CA ALA A 52 -9.85 2.80 6.38
C ALA A 52 -11.10 3.31 7.11
N GLN A 53 -10.91 3.77 8.35
CA GLN A 53 -11.94 4.46 9.13
C GLN A 53 -11.42 5.85 9.50
N ALA A 54 -12.04 6.90 8.97
CA ALA A 54 -11.60 8.30 9.15
C ALA A 54 -10.12 8.57 8.75
N GLY A 55 -9.55 7.78 7.85
CA GLY A 55 -8.13 7.89 7.45
C GLY A 55 -7.15 7.10 8.32
N CYS A 56 -7.64 6.46 9.39
CA CYS A 56 -6.86 5.48 10.14
C CYS A 56 -6.95 4.11 9.45
N PRO A 57 -5.82 3.39 9.29
CA PRO A 57 -5.83 2.03 8.74
C PRO A 57 -6.55 1.09 9.70
N THR A 58 -7.42 0.24 9.16
CA THR A 58 -7.90 -0.94 9.90
C THR A 58 -6.88 -2.06 9.81
N THR A 59 -7.04 -3.15 10.56
CA THR A 59 -6.20 -4.34 10.40
C THR A 59 -6.23 -4.88 8.96
N TYR A 60 -7.40 -4.88 8.32
CA TYR A 60 -7.53 -5.25 6.91
C TYR A 60 -6.80 -4.27 5.99
N GLY A 61 -6.92 -2.97 6.26
CA GLY A 61 -6.20 -1.94 5.51
C GLY A 61 -4.69 -2.12 5.58
N LEU A 62 -4.17 -2.41 6.78
CA LEU A 62 -2.76 -2.69 7.02
C LEU A 62 -2.29 -3.93 6.26
N ILE A 63 -3.08 -5.02 6.24
CA ILE A 63 -2.77 -6.24 5.48
C ILE A 63 -2.69 -5.92 3.99
N VAL A 64 -3.70 -5.23 3.45
CA VAL A 64 -3.74 -4.84 2.03
C VAL A 64 -2.51 -4.01 1.67
N HIS A 65 -2.19 -2.99 2.48
CA HIS A 65 -1.03 -2.14 2.23
C HIS A 65 0.31 -2.87 2.38
N SER A 66 0.39 -3.85 3.29
CA SER A 66 1.59 -4.68 3.44
C SER A 66 1.83 -5.55 2.21
N VAL A 67 0.78 -6.15 1.66
CA VAL A 67 0.86 -6.94 0.41
C VAL A 67 1.25 -6.05 -0.76
N VAL A 68 0.60 -4.89 -0.91
CA VAL A 68 0.91 -3.93 -1.98
C VAL A 68 2.35 -3.43 -1.87
N PHE A 69 2.79 -3.05 -0.66
CA PHE A 69 4.17 -2.64 -0.42
C PHE A 69 5.16 -3.74 -0.79
N GLY A 70 4.90 -4.99 -0.37
CA GLY A 70 5.75 -6.13 -0.70
C GLY A 70 5.86 -6.37 -2.21
N LEU A 71 4.73 -6.35 -2.93
CA LEU A 71 4.70 -6.54 -4.39
C LEU A 71 5.43 -5.42 -5.12
N VAL A 72 5.12 -4.16 -4.82
CA VAL A 72 5.78 -3.00 -5.45
C VAL A 72 7.28 -3.04 -5.17
N SER A 73 7.67 -3.30 -3.91
CA SER A 73 9.08 -3.42 -3.53
C SER A 73 9.79 -4.53 -4.28
N PHE A 74 9.17 -5.71 -4.39
CA PHE A 74 9.72 -6.85 -5.12
C PHE A 74 9.96 -6.49 -6.60
N PHE A 75 8.96 -5.95 -7.28
CA PHE A 75 9.10 -5.56 -8.69
C PHE A 75 10.16 -4.47 -8.88
N LEU A 76 10.17 -3.47 -8.00
CA LEU A 76 11.04 -2.31 -8.15
C LEU A 76 12.50 -2.67 -7.86
N ILE A 77 12.77 -3.51 -6.84
CA ILE A 77 14.12 -4.02 -6.57
C ILE A 77 14.57 -5.02 -7.64
N HIS A 78 13.68 -5.91 -8.10
CA HIS A 78 14.02 -6.87 -9.15
C HIS A 78 14.35 -6.19 -10.49
N SER A 79 13.80 -4.99 -10.74
CA SER A 79 14.00 -4.23 -11.99
C SER A 79 15.24 -3.30 -11.98
N LEU A 80 16.01 -3.23 -10.88
CA LEU A 80 17.10 -2.26 -10.63
C LEU A 80 18.45 -2.94 -10.30
#